data_AF-A0A951XNN5-F1
#
_entry.id   AF-A0A951XNN5-F1
#
_cell.length_a   1.000
_cell.length_b   1.000
_cell.length_c   1.000
_cell.angle_alpha   90.00
_cell.angle_beta   90.00
_cell.angle_gamma   90.00
#
_symmetry.space_group_name_H-M   'P 1'
#
loop_
_entity.id
_entity.type
_entity.pdbx_description
1 polymer ?
#
loop_
_entity_poly.entity_id
_entity_poly.type
_entity_poly.pdbx_seq_one_letter_code
_entity_poly.pdbx_strand_id
1 'polypeptide(L)'
;MEAARRYFPAVVRSEHESALDALVALDLPRDEAMDLVVAAWERPGGAIVAAVDGGRPVAAVPLADGRWAACNAYPEHACASAAEAERRLGRLLRRGRRGLVATG
;
A
#
# COMPACT_ATOMS: atom_id res chain seq x y z
N MET A 1 20.73 -1.67 -11.81
CA MET A 1 20.36 -0.38 -11.20
C MET A 1 19.21 -0.66 -10.24
N GLU A 2 19.47 -0.65 -8.94
CA GLU A 2 18.42 -0.79 -7.92
C GLU A 2 17.56 0.48 -7.96
N ALA A 3 16.29 0.36 -8.31
CA ALA A 3 15.39 1.50 -8.29
C ALA A 3 15.40 2.09 -6.87
N ALA A 4 15.68 3.38 -6.74
CA ALA A 4 15.72 4.04 -5.44
C ALA A 4 14.36 3.84 -4.76
N ARG A 5 14.33 3.02 -3.70
CA ARG A 5 13.10 2.74 -2.92
C ARG A 5 12.45 4.05 -2.54
N ARG A 6 11.17 4.19 -2.89
CA ARG A 6 10.37 5.33 -2.47
C ARG A 6 9.46 4.91 -1.34
N TYR A 7 9.32 5.79 -0.36
CA TYR A 7 8.43 5.62 0.78
C TYR A 7 7.22 6.51 0.59
N PHE A 8 6.02 5.99 0.81
CA PHE A 8 4.80 6.78 0.70
C PHE A 8 3.84 6.51 1.88
N PRO A 9 3.04 7.52 2.28
CA PRO A 9 2.01 7.33 3.29
C PRO A 9 0.90 6.40 2.79
N ALA A 10 0.41 5.54 3.67
CA ALA A 10 -0.76 4.71 3.44
C ALA A 10 -1.65 4.70 4.69
N VAL A 11 -2.96 4.87 4.50
CA VAL A 11 -3.94 4.88 5.59
C VAL A 11 -4.72 3.56 5.57
N VAL A 12 -4.64 2.82 6.65
CA VAL A 12 -5.20 1.46 6.78
C VAL A 12 -6.73 1.51 6.76
N ARG A 13 -7.34 0.63 5.96
CA ARG A 13 -8.78 0.35 5.96
C ARG A 13 -9.09 -0.97 6.66
N SER A 14 -8.30 -2.01 6.39
CA SER A 14 -8.47 -3.37 6.95
C SER A 14 -7.18 -4.17 6.85
N GLU A 15 -7.10 -5.29 7.58
CA GLU A 15 -5.97 -6.23 7.58
C GLU A 15 -6.47 -7.61 7.15
N HIS A 16 -5.69 -8.33 6.35
CA HIS A 16 -6.07 -9.60 5.69
C HIS A 16 -4.93 -10.60 5.72
N GLU A 17 -5.22 -11.88 5.54
CA GLU A 17 -4.21 -12.95 5.53
C GLU A 17 -3.41 -13.00 4.21
N SER A 18 -3.96 -12.45 3.12
CA SER A 18 -3.32 -12.47 1.80
C SER A 18 -3.35 -11.11 1.11
N ALA A 19 -2.39 -10.87 0.20
CA ALA A 19 -2.36 -9.69 -0.64
C ALA A 19 -3.59 -9.59 -1.55
N LEU A 20 -4.04 -10.73 -2.08
CA LEU A 20 -5.22 -10.83 -2.95
C LEU A 20 -6.48 -10.35 -2.22
N ASP A 21 -6.71 -10.84 -1.00
CA ASP A 21 -7.89 -10.44 -0.21
C ASP A 21 -7.83 -8.96 0.18
N ALA A 22 -6.63 -8.44 0.48
CA ALA A 22 -6.44 -7.02 0.73
C ALA A 22 -6.78 -6.16 -0.48
N LEU A 23 -6.39 -6.56 -1.69
CA LEU A 23 -6.72 -5.85 -2.93
C LEU A 23 -8.21 -5.93 -3.27
N VAL A 24 -8.83 -7.10 -3.13
CA VAL A 24 -10.27 -7.27 -3.34
C VAL A 24 -11.08 -6.43 -2.34
N ALA A 25 -10.63 -6.33 -1.09
CA ALA A 25 -11.24 -5.46 -0.08
C ALA A 25 -11.10 -3.96 -0.36
N LEU A 26 -10.27 -3.57 -1.34
CA LEU A 26 -10.11 -2.21 -1.83
C LEU A 26 -11.00 -1.91 -3.04
N ASP A 27 -11.90 -2.84 -3.40
CA ASP A 27 -12.78 -2.76 -4.56
C ASP A 27 -12.07 -3.01 -5.90
N LEU A 28 -10.91 -3.70 -5.92
CA LEU A 28 -10.33 -4.20 -7.17
C LEU A 28 -11.07 -5.45 -7.67
N PRO A 29 -11.30 -5.57 -8.99
CA PRO A 29 -11.66 -6.84 -9.61
C PRO A 29 -10.66 -7.94 -9.26
N ARG A 30 -11.16 -9.16 -9.01
CA ARG A 30 -10.33 -10.28 -8.53
C ARG A 30 -9.26 -10.69 -9.54
N ASP A 31 -9.58 -10.66 -10.82
CA ASP A 31 -8.67 -10.94 -11.93
C ASP A 31 -7.53 -9.91 -11.99
N GLU A 32 -7.85 -8.62 -11.94
CA GLU A 32 -6.84 -7.57 -11.86
C GLU A 32 -5.97 -7.69 -10.60
N ALA A 33 -6.59 -7.97 -9.45
CA ALA A 33 -5.86 -8.19 -8.21
C ALA A 33 -4.91 -9.40 -8.29
N MET A 34 -5.31 -10.48 -8.98
CA MET A 34 -4.46 -11.64 -9.22
C MET A 34 -3.26 -11.29 -10.10
N ASP A 35 -3.50 -10.58 -11.20
CA ASP A 35 -2.45 -10.15 -12.12
C ASP A 35 -1.40 -9.28 -11.41
N LEU A 36 -1.86 -8.37 -10.54
CA LEU A 36 -0.98 -7.54 -9.70
C LEU A 36 -0.17 -8.35 -8.69
N VAL A 37 -0.79 -9.36 -8.05
CA VAL A 37 -0.07 -10.25 -7.12
C VAL A 37 1.00 -11.06 -7.84
N VAL A 38 0.69 -11.58 -9.03
CA VAL A 38 1.65 -12.30 -9.86
C VAL A 38 2.79 -11.38 -10.29
N ALA A 39 2.49 -10.17 -10.75
CA ALA A 39 3.50 -9.18 -11.15
C ALA A 39 4.42 -8.76 -9.98
N ALA A 40 3.88 -8.75 -8.75
CA ALA A 40 4.64 -8.39 -7.55
C ALA A 40 5.45 -9.55 -6.94
N TRP A 41 5.27 -10.80 -7.42
CA TRP A 41 5.88 -11.99 -6.84
C TRP A 41 7.41 -11.91 -6.73
N GLU A 42 8.07 -11.29 -7.73
CA GLU A 42 9.52 -11.11 -7.75
C GLU A 42 10.03 -9.96 -6.87
N ARG A 43 9.12 -9.21 -6.22
CA ARG A 43 9.43 -8.01 -5.42
C ARG A 43 8.98 -8.19 -3.96
N PRO A 44 9.57 -9.14 -3.21
CA PRO A 44 9.16 -9.42 -1.84
C PRO A 44 9.36 -8.19 -0.93
N GLY A 45 8.36 -7.94 -0.08
CA GLY A 45 8.37 -6.84 0.89
C GLY A 45 7.97 -5.46 0.35
N GLY A 46 7.66 -5.35 -0.95
CA GLY A 46 7.07 -4.15 -1.54
C GLY A 46 5.55 -4.12 -1.39
N ALA A 47 4.99 -2.92 -1.30
CA ALA A 47 3.56 -2.72 -1.44
C ALA A 47 3.13 -2.90 -2.91
N ILE A 48 1.96 -3.49 -3.10
CA ILE A 48 1.30 -3.57 -4.40
C ILE A 48 0.41 -2.35 -4.52
N VAL A 49 0.72 -1.44 -5.44
CA VAL A 49 -0.02 -0.19 -5.65
C VAL A 49 -0.87 -0.30 -6.90
N ALA A 50 -2.13 0.12 -6.79
CA ALA A 50 -3.09 0.14 -7.89
C ALA A 50 -3.99 1.37 -7.80
N ALA A 51 -4.86 1.56 -8.79
CA ALA A 51 -5.91 2.56 -8.76
C ALA A 51 -7.25 1.86 -8.96
N VAL A 52 -8.22 2.16 -8.10
CA VAL A 52 -9.59 1.64 -8.23
C VAL A 52 -10.43 2.59 -9.07
N ASP A 53 -11.63 2.15 -9.46
CA ASP A 53 -12.59 2.97 -10.21
C ASP A 53 -12.72 4.37 -9.60
N GLY A 54 -12.55 5.39 -10.45
CA GLY A 54 -12.43 6.80 -10.05
C GLY A 54 -11.00 7.27 -9.80
N GLY A 55 -9.98 6.44 -10.09
CA GLY A 55 -8.57 6.82 -10.10
C GLY A 55 -7.95 6.98 -8.71
N ARG A 56 -8.62 6.50 -7.66
CA ARG A 56 -8.12 6.62 -6.28
C ARG A 56 -6.96 5.64 -6.07
N PRO A 57 -5.76 6.08 -5.67
CA PRO A 57 -4.66 5.18 -5.38
C PRO A 57 -4.94 4.35 -4.13
N VAL A 58 -4.69 3.05 -4.22
CA VAL A 58 -4.80 2.09 -3.13
C VAL A 58 -3.59 1.18 -3.11
N ALA A 59 -3.33 0.54 -1.97
CA ALA A 59 -2.23 -0.40 -1.86
C ALA A 59 -2.52 -1.55 -0.90
N ALA A 60 -2.05 -2.74 -1.26
CA ALA A 60 -1.85 -3.84 -0.32
C ALA A 60 -0.41 -3.77 0.20
N VAL A 61 -0.25 -3.65 1.51
CA VAL A 61 1.07 -3.44 2.15
C VAL A 61 1.38 -4.59 3.10
N PRO A 62 2.55 -5.26 2.97
CA PRO A 62 2.91 -6.36 3.86
C PRO A 62 3.16 -5.84 5.28
N LEU A 63 2.68 -6.60 6.27
CA LEU A 63 2.89 -6.36 7.70
C LEU A 63 3.96 -7.31 8.25
N ALA A 64 4.55 -6.94 9.39
CA ALA A 64 5.63 -7.71 10.02
C ALA A 64 5.19 -9.10 10.51
N ASP A 65 3.89 -9.31 10.71
CA ASP A 65 3.30 -10.57 11.15
C ASP A 65 2.88 -11.49 9.98
N GLY A 66 3.24 -11.13 8.75
CA GLY A 66 2.91 -11.89 7.53
C GLY A 66 1.52 -11.58 6.95
N ARG A 67 0.70 -10.77 7.63
CA ARG A 67 -0.58 -10.28 7.10
C ARG A 67 -0.38 -9.10 6.14
N TRP A 68 -1.46 -8.65 5.54
CA TRP A 68 -1.49 -7.57 4.56
C TRP A 68 -2.49 -6.49 4.97
N ALA A 69 -2.07 -5.23 4.94
CA ALA A 69 -2.95 -4.10 5.15
C ALA A 69 -3.50 -3.58 3.81
N ALA A 70 -4.82 -3.54 3.69
CA ALA A 70 -5.53 -2.82 2.63
C ALA A 70 -5.56 -1.32 2.96
N CYS A 71 -4.96 -0.49 2.12
CA CYS A 71 -4.77 0.93 2.40
C CYS A 71 -5.27 1.84 1.27
N ASN A 72 -5.76 3.02 1.67
CA ASN A 72 -5.71 4.18 0.76
C ASN A 72 -4.25 4.63 0.67
N ALA A 73 -3.72 4.72 -0.54
CA ALA A 73 -2.33 5.08 -0.78
C ALA A 73 -2.21 6.55 -1.21
N TYR A 74 -1.06 7.15 -0.91
CA TYR A 74 -0.74 8.52 -1.30
C TYR A 74 0.63 8.59 -2.00
N PRO A 75 0.80 7.93 -3.17
CA PRO A 75 2.07 7.90 -3.91
C PRO A 75 2.55 9.29 -4.36
N GLU A 76 1.66 10.25 -4.54
CA GLU A 76 1.98 11.67 -4.79
C GLU A 76 2.75 12.32 -3.62
N HIS A 77 2.67 11.72 -2.43
CA HIS A 77 3.43 12.10 -1.26
C HIS A 77 4.66 11.21 -1.04
N ALA A 78 5.14 10.50 -2.06
CA ALA A 78 6.35 9.70 -1.98
C ALA A 78 7.61 10.54 -1.69
N CYS A 79 8.54 9.96 -0.93
CA CYS A 79 9.83 10.57 -0.58
C CYS A 79 10.93 9.51 -0.45
N ALA A 80 12.18 9.96 -0.36
CA ALA A 80 13.36 9.10 -0.33
C ALA A 80 13.64 8.47 1.05
N SER A 81 12.97 8.92 2.12
CA SER A 81 13.19 8.40 3.48
C SER A 81 11.88 8.02 4.19
N ALA A 82 11.95 6.96 5.01
CA ALA A 82 10.83 6.52 5.84
C ALA A 82 10.40 7.59 6.85
N ALA A 83 11.37 8.24 7.51
CA ALA A 83 11.10 9.29 8.50
C ALA A 83 10.35 10.49 7.89
N GLU A 84 10.61 10.84 6.64
CA GLU A 84 9.85 11.89 5.95
C GLU A 84 8.44 11.43 5.61
N ALA A 85 8.26 10.17 5.17
CA ALA A 85 6.96 9.61 4.89
C ALA A 85 6.10 9.54 6.17
N GLU A 86 6.69 9.22 7.33
CA GLU A 86 6.01 9.25 8.63
C GLU A 86 5.53 10.66 8.99
N ARG A 87 6.37 11.69 8.78
CA ARG A 87 5.96 13.09 8.99
C ARG A 87 4.80 13.50 8.07
N ARG A 88 4.82 13.04 6.81
CA ARG A 88 3.73 13.29 5.84
C ARG A 88 2.45 12.56 6.25
N LEU A 89 2.58 11.30 6.66
CA LEU A 89 1.47 10.49 7.17
C LEU A 89 0.79 11.16 8.37
N GLY A 90 1.56 11.68 9.32
CA GLY A 90 1.03 12.39 10.49
C GLY A 90 0.12 13.57 10.14
N ARG A 91 0.32 14.22 8.98
CA ARG A 91 -0.56 15.29 8.48
C ARG A 91 -1.83 14.79 7.80
N LEU A 92 -1.81 13.58 7.25
CA LEU A 92 -2.96 12.96 6.56
C LEU A 92 -3.88 12.21 7.53
N LEU A 93 -3.33 11.71 8.64
CA LEU A 93 -4.08 10.97 9.62
C LEU A 93 -5.12 11.86 10.32
N ARG A 94 -6.38 11.43 10.20
CA ARG A 94 -7.49 11.95 11.00
C ARG A 94 -7.60 11.14 12.29
N ARG A 95 -8.12 11.75 13.36
CA ARG A 95 -8.31 11.10 14.67
C ARG A 95 -8.95 9.71 14.52
N GLY A 96 -8.34 8.71 15.15
CA GLY A 96 -8.84 7.33 15.20
C GLY A 96 -8.44 6.44 14.01
N ARG A 97 -7.79 6.97 12.96
CA ARG A 97 -7.30 6.14 11.84
C ARG A 97 -5.87 5.66 12.10
N ARG A 98 -5.58 4.42 11.71
CA ARG A 98 -4.22 3.87 11.65
C ARG A 98 -3.59 4.14 10.28
N GLY A 99 -2.29 4.39 10.26
CA GLY A 99 -1.53 4.55 9.04
C GLY A 99 -0.19 3.84 9.14
N LEU A 100 0.45 3.69 7.98
CA LEU A 100 1.75 3.05 7.84
C LEU A 100 2.53 3.72 6.70
N VAL A 101 3.84 3.53 6.71
CA VAL A 101 4.71 3.92 5.60
C VAL A 101 4.96 2.69 4.75
N ALA A 102 4.56 2.75 3.49
CA ALA A 102 4.76 1.71 2.51
C ALA A 102 6.00 2.01 1.65
N THR A 103 6.57 0.98 1.04
CA THR A 103 7.65 1.10 0.06
C THR A 103 7.24 0.47 -1.27
N GLY A 104 7.59 1.12 -2.38
CA GLY A 104 7.29 0.67 -3.74
C GLY A 104 8.42 0.96 -4.70
#